data_AF-A0A221K9R2-F1
#
_entry.id   AF-A0A221K9R2-F1
#
_cell.length_a   1.000
_cell.length_b   1.000
_cell.length_c   1.000
_cell.angle_alpha   90.00
_cell.angle_beta   90.00
_cell.angle_gamma   90.00
#
_symmetry.space_group_name_H-M   'P 1'
#
loop_
_entity.id
_entity.type
_entity.pdbx_description
1 polymer ?
#
loop_
_entity_poly.entity_id
_entity_poly.type
_entity_poly.pdbx_seq_one_letter_code
_entity_poly.pdbx_strand_id
1 'polypeptide(L)'
;MSMTPILHPSGALAFGRLLEMRAPGIILPAGEIRLFRGRHTGPNRGFGAEHIWAEHEREMVAAGFPDFGSVAGYVATIVREGTPVFFGDHNWRTLRAMAVRSRTGTAIVEHRTPRGEDPHWSVITAFSGTKTHGTRVGTVR
;
A
#
# COMPACT_ATOMS: atom_id res chain seq x y z
N MET A 1 -11.78 6.98 -14.58
CA MET A 1 -12.73 6.73 -13.47
C MET A 1 -12.01 7.15 -12.20
N SER A 2 -12.53 8.16 -11.50
CA SER A 2 -11.98 8.55 -10.19
C SER A 2 -12.22 7.39 -9.21
N MET A 3 -11.20 6.98 -8.48
CA MET A 3 -11.29 5.89 -7.51
C MET A 3 -11.83 6.44 -6.20
N THR A 4 -12.80 5.76 -5.57
CA THR A 4 -13.31 6.18 -4.26
C THR A 4 -12.23 5.99 -3.18
N PRO A 5 -11.75 7.06 -2.52
CA PRO A 5 -10.76 6.93 -1.46
C PRO A 5 -11.38 6.29 -0.21
N ILE A 6 -10.56 5.57 0.54
CA ILE A 6 -10.88 5.08 1.87
C ILE A 6 -10.05 5.88 2.86
N LEU A 7 -10.72 6.45 3.86
CA LEU A 7 -10.05 7.24 4.89
C LEU A 7 -9.27 6.34 5.84
N HIS A 8 -8.12 6.82 6.26
CA HIS A 8 -7.40 6.31 7.42
C HIS A 8 -8.33 6.35 8.66
N PRO A 9 -8.20 5.45 9.66
CA PRO A 9 -9.04 5.47 10.86
C PRO A 9 -9.08 6.79 11.63
N SER A 10 -8.09 7.67 11.45
CA SER A 10 -8.09 9.04 12.01
C SER A 10 -8.96 10.04 11.24
N GLY A 11 -9.57 9.63 10.12
CA GLY A 11 -10.32 10.50 9.20
C GLY A 11 -9.48 11.12 8.09
N ALA A 12 -8.15 10.94 8.09
CA ALA A 12 -7.26 11.48 7.06
C ALA A 12 -7.35 10.70 5.73
N LEU A 13 -7.07 11.38 4.60
CA LEU A 13 -6.95 10.70 3.30
C LEU A 13 -5.66 9.88 3.18
N ALA A 14 -4.58 10.36 3.80
CA ALA A 14 -3.28 9.73 3.74
C ALA A 14 -3.04 8.78 4.93
N PHE A 15 -2.45 7.63 4.64
CA PHE A 15 -1.97 6.65 5.62
C PHE A 15 -0.51 6.93 6.04
N GLY A 16 0.17 7.79 5.29
CA GLY A 16 1.55 8.19 5.48
C GLY A 16 2.06 8.84 4.20
N ARG A 17 3.35 9.14 4.15
CA ARG A 17 4.01 9.74 3.00
C ARG A 17 5.34 9.06 2.72
N LEU A 18 5.67 8.95 1.44
CA LEU A 18 7.02 8.66 0.99
C LEU A 18 7.73 9.96 0.63
N LEU A 19 8.96 10.11 1.11
CA LEU A 19 9.87 11.12 0.60
C LEU A 19 10.44 10.64 -0.73
N GLU A 20 11.15 11.52 -1.45
CA GLU A 20 11.92 11.08 -2.60
C GLU A 20 12.96 10.04 -2.15
N MET A 21 13.00 8.90 -2.83
CA MET A 21 13.94 7.83 -2.56
C MET A 21 14.72 7.47 -3.82
N ARG A 22 15.92 6.92 -3.64
CA ARG A 22 16.83 6.60 -4.74
C ARG A 22 17.14 5.11 -4.73
N ALA A 23 17.07 4.51 -5.90
CA ALA A 23 17.60 3.18 -6.18
C ALA A 23 18.47 3.24 -7.44
N PRO A 24 19.32 2.23 -7.71
CA PRO A 24 20.18 2.25 -8.89
C PRO A 24 19.39 2.50 -10.18
N GLY A 25 19.70 3.60 -10.87
CA GLY A 25 19.08 3.97 -12.15
C GLY A 25 17.64 4.53 -12.07
N ILE A 26 17.08 4.75 -10.87
CA ILE A 26 15.70 5.23 -10.73
C ILE A 26 15.47 6.12 -9.51
N ILE A 27 14.63 7.14 -9.69
CA ILE A 27 14.13 8.00 -8.60
C ILE A 27 12.69 7.60 -8.32
N LEU A 28 12.41 7.29 -7.06
CA LEU A 28 11.06 7.08 -6.57
C LEU A 28 10.52 8.43 -6.07
N PRO A 29 9.45 8.97 -6.67
CA PRO A 29 8.94 10.28 -6.33
C PRO A 29 8.34 10.32 -4.93
N ALA A 30 8.42 11.48 -4.29
CA ALA A 30 7.70 11.75 -3.06
C ALA A 30 6.18 11.76 -3.32
N GLY A 31 5.39 11.33 -2.34
CA GLY A 31 3.93 11.38 -2.44
C GLY A 31 3.23 10.75 -1.25
N GLU A 32 1.98 11.13 -1.04
CA GLU A 32 1.13 10.53 -0.01
C GLU A 32 0.82 9.07 -0.35
N ILE A 33 0.72 8.23 0.67
CA ILE A 33 0.20 6.88 0.55
C ILE A 33 -1.29 6.92 0.83
N ARG A 34 -2.10 6.50 -0.13
CA ARG A 34 -3.57 6.53 -0.06
C ARG A 34 -4.14 5.14 -0.34
N LEU A 35 -5.25 4.82 0.32
CA LEU A 35 -6.02 3.61 0.07
C LEU A 35 -7.29 3.99 -0.70
N PHE A 36 -7.68 3.13 -1.65
CA PHE A 36 -8.90 3.27 -2.41
C PHE A 36 -9.72 2.00 -2.33
N ARG A 37 -11.03 2.11 -2.54
CA ARG A 37 -11.94 0.95 -2.58
C ARG A 37 -11.45 -0.13 -3.53
N GLY A 38 -11.04 0.27 -4.73
CA GLY A 38 -10.48 -0.63 -5.73
C GLY A 38 -11.46 -1.67 -6.24
N ARG A 39 -10.96 -2.84 -6.66
CA ARG A 39 -11.77 -3.96 -7.13
C ARG A 39 -11.00 -5.27 -7.10
N HIS A 40 -11.70 -6.38 -6.88
CA HIS A 40 -11.20 -7.74 -7.09
C HIS A 40 -11.81 -8.32 -8.38
N THR A 41 -10.99 -8.88 -9.26
CA THR A 41 -11.42 -9.43 -10.57
C THR A 41 -11.02 -10.88 -10.78
N GLY A 42 -10.44 -11.52 -9.76
CA GLY A 42 -10.01 -12.91 -9.76
C GLY A 42 -8.77 -13.13 -8.90
N PRO A 43 -8.31 -14.38 -8.77
CA PRO A 43 -7.18 -14.75 -7.93
C PRO A 43 -5.92 -13.96 -8.29
N ASN A 44 -5.31 -13.29 -7.31
CA ASN A 44 -4.15 -12.41 -7.49
C ASN A 44 -4.38 -11.27 -8.51
N ARG A 45 -5.64 -10.92 -8.81
CA ARG A 45 -6.02 -9.92 -9.82
C ARG A 45 -6.98 -8.91 -9.23
N GLY A 46 -6.43 -7.78 -8.80
CA GLY A 46 -7.21 -6.67 -8.28
C GLY A 46 -6.31 -5.60 -7.72
N PHE A 47 -6.91 -4.61 -7.07
CA PHE A 47 -6.20 -3.65 -6.25
C PHE A 47 -7.12 -3.03 -5.20
N GLY A 48 -6.54 -2.41 -4.18
CA GLY A 48 -7.27 -1.65 -3.17
C GLY A 48 -7.99 -2.53 -2.15
N ALA A 49 -8.87 -1.93 -1.36
CA ALA A 49 -9.49 -2.59 -0.21
C ALA A 49 -10.34 -3.82 -0.58
N GLU A 50 -11.08 -3.78 -1.69
CA GLU A 50 -11.86 -4.94 -2.16
C GLU A 50 -10.96 -6.13 -2.49
N HIS A 51 -9.79 -5.86 -3.08
CA HIS A 51 -8.81 -6.91 -3.36
C HIS A 51 -8.14 -7.43 -2.08
N ILE A 52 -7.77 -6.53 -1.16
CA ILE A 52 -7.19 -6.89 0.14
C ILE A 52 -8.13 -7.82 0.89
N TRP A 53 -9.39 -7.43 1.07
CA TRP A 53 -10.36 -8.25 1.77
C TRP A 53 -10.58 -9.60 1.10
N ALA A 54 -10.83 -9.61 -0.22
CA ALA A 54 -11.13 -10.84 -0.95
C ALA A 54 -9.99 -11.88 -0.91
N GLU A 55 -8.73 -11.45 -0.90
CA GLU A 55 -7.55 -12.35 -0.87
C GLU A 55 -7.07 -12.67 0.55
N HIS A 56 -7.25 -11.73 1.49
CA HIS A 56 -6.59 -11.76 2.80
C HIS A 56 -7.55 -11.74 4.00
N GLU A 57 -8.86 -11.94 3.80
CA GLU A 57 -9.85 -11.95 4.90
C GLU A 57 -9.45 -12.89 6.05
N ARG A 58 -8.96 -14.09 5.76
CA ARG A 58 -8.68 -15.11 6.78
C ARG A 58 -7.59 -14.66 7.75
N GLU A 59 -6.51 -14.08 7.22
CA GLU A 59 -5.41 -13.57 8.05
C GLU A 59 -5.77 -12.26 8.75
N MET A 60 -6.59 -11.42 8.12
CA MET A 60 -7.10 -10.20 8.73
C MET A 60 -8.00 -10.51 9.94
N VAL A 61 -8.93 -11.45 9.78
CA VAL A 61 -9.82 -11.91 10.86
C VAL A 61 -9.00 -12.48 12.01
N ALA A 62 -8.00 -13.33 11.71
CA ALA A 62 -7.09 -13.88 12.72
C ALA A 62 -6.27 -12.79 13.46
N ALA A 63 -6.00 -11.66 12.81
CA ALA A 63 -5.33 -10.50 13.39
C ALA A 63 -6.26 -9.50 14.11
N GLY A 64 -7.58 -9.79 14.18
CA GLY A 64 -8.56 -8.95 14.86
C GLY A 64 -9.25 -7.90 13.99
N PHE A 65 -9.22 -8.04 12.66
CA PHE A 65 -9.92 -7.18 11.70
C PHE A 65 -11.06 -7.98 11.03
N PRO A 66 -12.26 -8.01 11.65
CA PRO A 66 -13.28 -9.02 11.35
C PRO A 66 -14.08 -8.81 10.07
N ASP A 67 -14.03 -7.63 9.47
CA ASP A 67 -14.87 -7.26 8.34
C ASP A 67 -14.17 -6.32 7.34
N PHE A 68 -14.84 -6.05 6.21
CA PHE A 68 -14.37 -5.12 5.20
C PHE A 68 -14.14 -3.70 5.75
N GLY A 69 -14.94 -3.25 6.71
CA GLY A 69 -14.77 -1.93 7.35
C GLY A 69 -13.43 -1.81 8.08
N SER A 70 -12.89 -2.94 8.52
CA SER A 70 -11.63 -3.05 9.25
C SER A 70 -10.38 -3.00 8.35
N VAL A 71 -10.52 -3.03 7.01
CA VAL A 71 -9.39 -2.98 6.06
C VAL A 71 -8.52 -1.74 6.26
N ALA A 72 -9.14 -0.56 6.47
CA ALA A 72 -8.39 0.67 6.74
C ALA A 72 -7.56 0.54 8.03
N GLY A 73 -8.12 -0.05 9.08
CA GLY A 73 -7.38 -0.34 10.31
C GLY A 73 -6.19 -1.26 10.06
N TYR A 74 -6.41 -2.34 9.31
CA TYR A 74 -5.35 -3.30 8.98
C TYR A 74 -4.19 -2.65 8.22
N VAL A 75 -4.49 -1.90 7.15
CA VAL A 75 -3.48 -1.18 6.37
C VAL A 75 -2.72 -0.16 7.23
N ALA A 76 -3.40 0.56 8.14
CA ALA A 76 -2.78 1.51 9.05
C ALA A 76 -1.82 0.86 10.07
N THR A 77 -2.00 -0.42 10.39
CA THR A 77 -1.02 -1.13 11.23
C THR A 77 0.32 -1.34 10.52
N ILE A 78 0.29 -1.48 9.19
CA ILE A 78 1.45 -1.73 8.34
C ILE A 78 2.04 -0.40 7.88
N VAL A 79 1.23 0.44 7.23
CA VAL A 79 1.60 1.75 6.70
C VAL A 79 1.43 2.77 7.82
N ARG A 80 2.54 3.04 8.52
CA ARG A 80 2.65 4.09 9.53
C ARG A 80 4.09 4.56 9.62
N GLU A 81 4.31 5.65 10.35
CA GLU A 81 5.63 6.24 10.51
C GLU A 81 6.69 5.18 10.90
N GLY A 82 7.85 5.29 10.25
CA GLY A 82 9.02 4.45 10.48
C GLY A 82 8.95 3.08 9.80
N THR A 83 7.84 2.71 9.14
CA THR A 83 7.76 1.45 8.38
C THR A 83 8.79 1.46 7.24
N PRO A 84 9.75 0.51 7.22
CA PRO A 84 10.73 0.40 6.14
C PRO A 84 10.09 0.18 4.76
N VAL A 85 10.70 0.80 3.75
CA VAL A 85 10.26 0.71 2.36
C VAL A 85 11.34 0.05 1.52
N PHE A 86 10.96 -0.97 0.76
CA PHE A 86 11.82 -1.76 -0.09
C PHE A 86 11.41 -1.62 -1.56
N PHE A 87 12.41 -1.65 -2.43
CA PHE A 87 12.24 -1.56 -3.87
C PHE A 87 13.12 -2.58 -4.57
N GLY A 88 12.54 -3.40 -5.46
CA GLY A 88 13.28 -4.47 -6.14
C GLY A 88 12.66 -4.99 -7.43
N ASP A 89 11.45 -4.54 -7.78
CA ASP A 89 10.77 -4.97 -8.99
C ASP A 89 10.43 -3.73 -9.83
N HIS A 90 11.31 -3.42 -10.78
CA HIS A 90 11.06 -2.37 -11.76
C HIS A 90 10.50 -3.00 -13.03
N ASN A 91 9.17 -2.98 -13.14
CA ASN A 91 8.54 -3.03 -14.44
C ASN A 91 8.49 -1.61 -15.01
N TRP A 92 8.91 -1.42 -16.25
CA TRP A 92 8.89 -0.13 -16.95
C TRP A 92 7.49 0.53 -17.00
N ARG A 93 6.41 -0.24 -16.79
CA ARG A 93 5.02 0.24 -16.80
C ARG A 93 4.53 0.82 -15.46
N THR A 94 5.08 0.36 -14.34
CA THR A 94 4.53 0.67 -13.01
C THR A 94 5.63 0.75 -11.97
N LEU A 95 5.65 1.83 -11.21
CA LEU A 95 6.58 1.97 -10.09
C LEU A 95 5.92 1.44 -8.81
N ARG A 96 6.44 0.33 -8.27
CA ARG A 96 5.92 -0.31 -7.06
C ARG A 96 6.98 -0.37 -5.96
N ALA A 97 6.55 -0.19 -4.72
CA ALA A 97 7.38 -0.36 -3.54
C ALA A 97 6.65 -1.18 -2.48
N MET A 98 7.41 -1.79 -1.56
CA MET A 98 6.88 -2.58 -0.45
C MET A 98 7.13 -1.85 0.86
N ALA A 99 6.07 -1.44 1.56
CA ALA A 99 6.15 -1.01 2.94
C ALA A 99 6.03 -2.25 3.84
N VAL A 100 7.11 -2.64 4.52
CA VAL A 100 7.18 -3.89 5.28
C VAL A 100 7.40 -3.59 6.75
N ARG A 101 6.45 -3.98 7.59
CA ARG A 101 6.53 -3.79 9.05
C ARG A 101 6.67 -5.15 9.74
N SER A 102 7.80 -5.31 10.44
CA SER A 102 8.13 -6.55 11.15
C SER A 102 6.98 -7.01 12.04
N ARG A 103 6.68 -8.32 11.98
CA ARG A 103 5.59 -8.99 12.70
C ARG A 103 4.15 -8.52 12.40
N THR A 104 3.97 -7.52 11.52
CA THR A 104 2.64 -7.00 11.17
C THR A 104 2.24 -7.39 9.76
N GLY A 105 3.09 -7.10 8.77
CA GLY A 105 2.79 -7.42 7.39
C GLY A 105 3.48 -6.52 6.38
N THR A 106 3.01 -6.61 5.14
CA THR A 106 3.50 -5.89 3.98
C THR A 106 2.34 -5.21 3.28
N ALA A 107 2.53 -3.96 2.88
CA ALA A 107 1.67 -3.26 1.93
C ALA A 107 2.46 -2.98 0.66
N ILE A 108 1.89 -3.33 -0.49
CA ILE A 108 2.45 -2.97 -1.79
C ILE A 108 1.78 -1.68 -2.24
N VAL A 109 2.60 -0.68 -2.55
CA VAL A 109 2.14 0.61 -3.06
C VAL A 109 2.60 0.82 -4.50
N GLU A 110 1.74 1.37 -5.34
CA GLU A 110 2.02 1.71 -6.73
C GLU A 110 1.89 3.22 -6.93
N HIS A 111 2.90 3.85 -7.53
CA HIS A 111 2.82 5.28 -7.86
C HIS A 111 1.81 5.51 -8.98
N ARG A 112 0.86 6.42 -8.75
CA ARG A 112 -0.22 6.80 -9.66
C ARG A 112 -0.12 8.29 -9.98
N THR A 113 -0.36 8.64 -11.25
CA THR A 113 -0.48 10.02 -11.74
C THR A 113 -1.84 10.18 -12.44
N PRO A 114 -2.96 10.24 -11.70
CA PRO A 114 -4.28 10.41 -12.29
C PRO A 114 -4.41 11.79 -12.93
N ARG A 115 -5.21 11.90 -14.00
CA ARG A 115 -5.46 13.19 -14.64
C ARG A 115 -6.33 14.06 -13.73
N GLY A 116 -5.82 15.24 -13.34
CA GLY A 116 -6.56 16.22 -12.53
C GLY A 116 -6.50 15.97 -11.02
N GLU A 117 -5.64 15.04 -10.56
CA GLU A 117 -5.38 14.78 -9.15
C GLU A 117 -3.87 14.78 -8.91
N ASP A 118 -3.45 15.09 -7.68
CA ASP A 118 -2.03 15.02 -7.32
C ASP A 118 -1.49 13.58 -7.42
N PRO A 119 -0.25 13.41 -7.92
CA PRO A 119 0.44 12.13 -7.86
C PRO A 119 0.51 11.59 -6.44
N HIS A 120 0.31 10.28 -6.31
CA HIS A 120 0.28 9.62 -5.01
C HIS A 120 0.69 8.15 -5.13
N TRP A 121 0.97 7.53 -3.99
CA TRP A 121 1.22 6.11 -3.86
C TRP A 121 -0.07 5.41 -3.44
N SER A 122 -0.61 4.56 -4.32
CA SER A 122 -1.84 3.83 -4.08
C SER A 122 -1.53 2.47 -3.45
N VAL A 123 -2.11 2.15 -2.29
CA VAL A 123 -2.04 0.80 -1.71
C VAL A 123 -2.82 -0.15 -2.63
N ILE A 124 -2.11 -1.05 -3.31
CA ILE A 124 -2.73 -2.01 -4.23
C ILE A 124 -3.03 -3.35 -3.54
N THR A 125 -2.26 -3.75 -2.53
CA THR A 125 -2.56 -4.90 -1.67
C THR A 125 -1.84 -4.77 -0.32
N ALA A 126 -2.29 -5.51 0.68
CA ALA A 126 -1.69 -5.62 2.01
C ALA A 126 -1.96 -7.00 2.59
N PHE A 127 -0.94 -7.61 3.22
CA PHE A 127 -1.00 -8.98 3.73
C PHE A 127 -0.01 -9.23 4.88
N SER A 128 -0.17 -10.33 5.62
CA SER A 128 0.56 -10.61 6.88
C SER A 128 2.03 -11.01 6.68
N GLY A 129 2.38 -11.49 5.49
CA GLY A 129 3.75 -11.88 5.14
C GLY A 129 4.73 -10.70 5.19
N THR A 130 5.94 -10.93 5.71
CA THR A 130 6.97 -9.90 5.89
C THR A 130 8.23 -10.14 5.06
N LYS A 131 8.16 -11.05 4.07
CA LYS A 131 9.29 -11.32 3.19
C LYS A 131 9.55 -10.09 2.32
N THR A 132 10.72 -9.49 2.50
CA THR A 132 11.15 -8.33 1.71
C THR A 132 11.67 -8.79 0.35
N HIS A 133 11.31 -8.06 -0.70
CA HIS A 133 11.94 -8.19 -2.01
C HIS A 133 12.61 -6.86 -2.38
N GLY A 134 13.86 -6.92 -2.82
CA GLY A 134 14.65 -5.75 -3.18
C GLY A 134 15.47 -5.13 -2.06
N THR A 135 15.91 -3.89 -2.29
CA THR A 135 16.77 -3.12 -1.38
C THR A 135 15.93 -2.12 -0.59
N ARG A 136 16.29 -1.88 0.67
CA ARG A 136 15.67 -0.83 1.48
C ARG A 136 16.04 0.54 0.91
N VAL A 137 15.04 1.35 0.56
CA VAL A 137 15.22 2.66 -0.07
C VAL A 137 14.73 3.82 0.80
N GLY A 138 13.97 3.53 1.86
CA GLY A 138 13.50 4.56 2.78
C GLY A 138 12.59 4.03 3.88
N THR A 139 11.74 4.93 4.38
CA THR A 139 10.73 4.67 5.41
C THR A 139 9.50 5.53 5.16
N VAL A 140 8.33 5.03 5.53
CA VAL A 140 7.10 5.83 5.63
C VAL A 140 7.29 6.94 6.66
N ARG A 141 6.81 8.15 6.33
CA ARG A 141 6.73 9.33 7.19
C ARG A 141 5.29 9.67 7.52
#